data_AF-A0A2C9KQG8-F1
#
_entry.id   AF-A0A2C9KQG8-F1
#
_cell.length_a   1.000
_cell.length_b   1.000
_cell.length_c   1.000
_cell.angle_alpha   90.00
_cell.angle_beta   90.00
_cell.angle_gamma   90.00
#
_symmetry.space_group_name_H-M   'P 1'
#
loop_
_entity.id
_entity.type
_entity.pdbx_description
1 polymer ?
#
loop_
_entity_poly.entity_id
_entity_poly.type
_entity_poly.pdbx_seq_one_letter_code
_entity_poly.pdbx_strand_id
1 'polypeptide(L)'
;MAASGQGLVPMNNQIPVSSVMHHQVGMGPVMVGMGPGIGVGVGPPMPPNPQVPMVQNPVPPETDPIAKFKILLPRLKESLVNLFKTGGHLFYQNASQDETGAQMDNASGRFEKCLEEFYAICDLVEIYLKLAYEVIQQDKDSTRNTPNLILPQKTDAPQPEGQLYSQYLSTIRAQINCAKDIRDLLHDCLKNLPEHSHP
;
A
#
# COMPACT_ATOMS: atom_id res chain seq x y z
N MET A 1 6.15 -30.00 -56.08
CA MET A 1 4.77 -29.67 -55.64
C MET A 1 4.50 -30.52 -54.41
N ALA A 2 4.22 -30.06 -53.19
CA ALA A 2 4.07 -28.75 -52.53
C ALA A 2 4.34 -29.04 -51.02
N ALA A 3 5.32 -28.42 -50.38
CA ALA A 3 5.20 -27.32 -49.40
C ALA A 3 3.85 -27.14 -48.67
N SER A 4 3.88 -27.24 -47.32
CA SER A 4 3.18 -26.41 -46.29
C SER A 4 3.36 -27.11 -44.93
N GLY A 5 3.85 -26.54 -43.83
CA GLY A 5 3.98 -25.15 -43.42
C GLY A 5 3.47 -25.06 -41.96
N GLN A 6 4.30 -25.46 -40.99
CA GLN A 6 3.96 -25.31 -39.56
C GLN A 6 4.12 -23.84 -39.16
N GLY A 7 3.02 -23.21 -38.76
CA GLY A 7 3.00 -21.84 -38.27
C GLY A 7 3.42 -21.76 -36.80
N LEU A 8 4.56 -21.12 -36.54
CA LEU A 8 4.89 -20.51 -35.25
C LEU A 8 3.95 -19.31 -35.01
N VAL A 9 3.40 -19.22 -33.81
CA VAL A 9 2.70 -18.02 -33.32
C VAL A 9 3.68 -17.25 -32.43
N PRO A 10 4.04 -15.99 -32.72
CA PRO A 10 4.87 -15.19 -31.82
C PRO A 10 4.02 -14.58 -30.69
N MET A 11 4.43 -14.79 -29.43
CA MET A 11 3.96 -14.01 -28.29
C MET A 11 4.51 -12.58 -28.43
N ASN A 12 3.63 -11.63 -28.74
CA ASN A 12 3.92 -10.21 -28.72
C ASN A 12 3.83 -9.69 -27.27
N ASN A 13 4.98 -9.41 -26.66
CA ASN A 13 5.09 -8.87 -25.31
C ASN A 13 5.22 -7.34 -25.41
N GLN A 14 4.09 -6.63 -25.47
CA GLN A 14 4.05 -5.18 -25.56
C GLN A 14 3.67 -4.58 -24.21
N ILE A 15 4.65 -3.96 -23.57
CA ILE A 15 4.52 -3.18 -22.32
C ILE A 15 3.86 -1.84 -22.68
N PRO A 16 2.71 -1.45 -22.09
CA PRO A 16 2.19 -0.10 -22.28
C PRO A 16 3.01 0.89 -21.45
N VAL A 17 3.77 1.74 -22.13
CA VAL A 17 4.44 2.91 -21.56
C VAL A 17 3.36 3.97 -21.29
N SER A 18 3.11 4.30 -20.02
CA SER A 18 2.16 5.36 -19.66
C SER A 18 2.68 6.71 -20.13
N SER A 19 2.02 7.27 -21.14
CA SER A 19 2.26 8.62 -21.65
C SER A 19 1.66 9.65 -20.69
N VAL A 20 2.50 10.52 -20.15
CA VAL A 20 2.12 11.70 -19.37
C VAL A 20 1.42 12.70 -20.30
N MET A 21 0.13 12.95 -20.10
CA MET A 21 -0.56 14.09 -20.72
C MET A 21 -0.78 15.21 -19.71
N HIS A 22 0.05 16.25 -19.84
CA HIS A 22 -0.30 17.63 -19.55
C HIS A 22 -1.52 18.04 -20.37
N HIS A 23 -2.55 18.63 -19.78
CA HIS A 23 -3.52 19.54 -20.43
C HIS A 23 -4.03 20.50 -19.35
N GLN A 24 -3.50 21.73 -19.29
CA GLN A 24 -3.91 22.90 -20.08
C GLN A 24 -5.29 23.43 -19.66
N VAL A 25 -5.22 24.51 -18.87
CA VAL A 25 -6.35 25.29 -18.35
C VAL A 25 -6.86 26.17 -19.48
N GLY A 26 -8.03 25.84 -20.03
CA GLY A 26 -8.73 26.64 -21.04
C GLY A 26 -9.79 27.53 -20.39
N MET A 27 -9.55 28.84 -20.37
CA MET A 27 -10.51 29.87 -19.97
C MET A 27 -11.51 30.15 -21.10
N GLY A 28 -12.78 30.38 -20.73
CA GLY A 28 -13.73 31.23 -21.48
C GLY A 28 -15.17 30.70 -21.56
N PRO A 29 -16.19 31.56 -21.79
CA PRO A 29 -16.42 32.90 -21.23
C PRO A 29 -17.73 32.97 -20.41
N VAL A 30 -17.76 33.94 -19.51
CA VAL A 30 -18.93 34.38 -18.73
C VAL A 30 -19.91 35.10 -19.65
N MET A 31 -21.19 34.73 -19.63
CA MET A 31 -22.28 35.58 -20.14
C MET A 31 -23.40 35.65 -19.10
N VAL A 32 -23.59 36.87 -18.61
CA VAL A 32 -24.66 37.33 -17.72
C VAL A 32 -25.93 37.54 -18.56
N GLY A 33 -27.08 37.08 -18.09
CA GLY A 33 -28.38 37.35 -18.75
C GLY A 33 -29.53 37.21 -17.76
N MET A 34 -30.04 38.36 -17.29
CA MET A 34 -31.15 38.54 -16.36
C MET A 34 -32.47 38.62 -17.13
N GLY A 35 -33.55 37.97 -16.66
CA GLY A 35 -34.92 38.28 -17.11
C GLY A 35 -35.96 37.17 -16.92
N PRO A 36 -37.09 37.43 -16.23
CA PRO A 36 -38.19 36.48 -16.08
C PRO A 36 -39.23 36.65 -17.20
N GLY A 37 -39.63 35.55 -17.85
CA GLY A 37 -40.63 35.56 -18.90
C GLY A 37 -41.38 34.23 -18.97
N ILE A 38 -42.69 34.30 -18.69
CA ILE A 38 -43.68 33.23 -18.83
C ILE A 38 -43.84 32.90 -20.31
N GLY A 39 -43.67 31.62 -20.67
CA GLY A 39 -43.89 31.13 -22.04
C GLY A 39 -43.98 29.62 -22.07
N VAL A 40 -45.22 29.12 -22.22
CA VAL A 40 -45.54 27.70 -22.38
C VAL A 40 -45.13 27.28 -23.80
N GLY A 41 -44.06 26.51 -23.92
CA GLY A 41 -43.56 25.99 -25.19
C GLY A 41 -43.17 24.52 -25.04
N VAL A 42 -43.96 23.64 -25.65
CA VAL A 42 -43.72 22.19 -25.69
C VAL A 42 -42.55 21.92 -26.64
N GLY A 43 -41.34 21.88 -26.09
CA GLY A 43 -40.13 21.46 -26.80
C GLY A 43 -39.95 19.94 -26.79
N PRO A 44 -39.27 19.36 -27.80
CA PRO A 44 -39.03 17.92 -27.89
C PRO A 44 -38.13 17.43 -26.74
N PRO A 45 -38.23 16.13 -26.37
CA PRO A 45 -37.56 15.60 -25.19
C PRO A 45 -36.03 15.64 -25.36
N MET A 46 -35.37 16.23 -24.37
CA MET A 46 -33.92 16.25 -24.22
C MET A 46 -33.40 14.80 -24.03
N PRO A 47 -32.29 14.41 -24.67
CA PRO A 47 -31.70 13.07 -24.47
C PRO A 47 -31.18 12.91 -23.02
N PRO A 48 -31.15 11.68 -22.49
CA PRO A 48 -30.64 11.44 -21.14
C PRO A 48 -29.14 11.73 -21.09
N ASN A 49 -28.75 12.55 -20.12
CA ASN A 49 -27.35 12.83 -19.81
C ASN A 49 -26.61 11.51 -19.51
N PRO A 50 -25.46 11.22 -20.14
CA PRO A 50 -24.66 10.06 -19.78
C PRO A 50 -24.17 10.21 -18.34
N GLN A 51 -24.64 9.36 -17.44
CA GLN A 51 -24.02 9.18 -16.13
C GLN A 51 -22.57 8.74 -16.36
N VAL A 52 -21.62 9.62 -16.07
CA VAL A 52 -20.21 9.25 -15.97
C VAL A 52 -20.07 8.18 -14.87
N PRO A 53 -19.63 6.96 -15.20
CA PRO A 53 -19.32 5.97 -14.18
C PRO A 53 -18.13 6.48 -13.38
N MET A 54 -18.33 6.70 -12.09
CA MET A 54 -17.25 6.97 -11.16
C MET A 54 -16.36 5.72 -11.13
N VAL A 55 -15.18 5.79 -11.78
CA VAL A 55 -14.18 4.73 -11.76
C VAL A 55 -13.72 4.56 -10.31
N GLN A 56 -14.26 3.56 -9.62
CA GLN A 56 -13.68 3.06 -8.38
C GLN A 56 -12.32 2.44 -8.74
N ASN A 57 -11.25 3.17 -8.43
CA ASN A 57 -9.92 2.60 -8.41
C ASN A 57 -9.96 1.36 -7.48
N PRO A 58 -9.61 0.16 -7.95
CA PRO A 58 -9.46 -0.98 -7.06
C PRO A 58 -8.37 -0.64 -6.06
N VAL A 59 -8.71 -0.59 -4.77
CA VAL A 59 -7.69 -0.59 -3.72
C VAL A 59 -6.90 -1.89 -3.91
N PRO A 60 -5.57 -1.83 -4.12
CA PRO A 60 -4.78 -3.04 -4.26
C PRO A 60 -4.97 -3.91 -3.01
N PRO A 61 -5.00 -5.25 -3.14
CA PRO A 61 -5.03 -6.12 -1.98
C PRO A 61 -3.80 -5.84 -1.13
N GLU A 62 -4.04 -5.22 0.04
CA GLU A 62 -3.01 -4.95 1.03
C GLU A 62 -2.38 -6.28 1.39
N THR A 63 -1.10 -6.44 1.05
CA THR A 63 -0.48 -7.76 1.09
C THR A 63 0.02 -8.02 2.51
N ASP A 64 -0.53 -9.03 3.17
CA ASP A 64 -0.21 -9.35 4.58
C ASP A 64 1.31 -9.57 4.79
N PRO A 65 1.99 -8.71 5.58
CA PRO A 65 3.43 -8.84 5.82
C PRO A 65 3.78 -10.14 6.55
N ILE A 66 2.89 -10.69 7.38
CA ILE A 66 3.11 -11.97 8.07
C ILE A 66 3.11 -13.12 7.06
N ALA A 67 2.16 -13.13 6.12
CA ALA A 67 2.13 -14.10 5.04
C ALA A 67 3.41 -14.05 4.18
N LYS A 68 3.90 -12.84 3.88
CA LYS A 68 5.17 -12.66 3.13
C LYS A 68 6.37 -13.19 3.90
N PHE A 69 6.49 -12.86 5.19
CA PHE A 69 7.52 -13.42 6.07
C PHE A 69 7.49 -14.95 6.08
N LYS A 70 6.31 -15.56 6.21
CA LYS A 70 6.16 -17.04 6.22
C LYS A 70 6.69 -17.70 4.94
N ILE A 71 6.50 -17.07 3.79
CA ILE A 71 7.01 -17.57 2.49
C ILE A 71 8.55 -17.48 2.42
N LEU A 72 9.18 -16.58 3.18
CA LEU A 72 10.63 -16.45 3.22
C LEU A 72 11.31 -17.51 4.08
N LEU A 73 10.63 -18.10 5.07
CA LEU A 73 11.22 -19.09 5.97
C LEU A 73 11.86 -20.29 5.24
N PRO A 74 11.20 -20.95 4.26
CA PRO A 74 11.83 -22.01 3.48
C PRO A 74 13.03 -21.52 2.67
N ARG A 75 12.95 -20.32 2.08
CA ARG A 75 14.02 -19.73 1.27
C ARG A 75 15.25 -19.39 2.10
N LEU A 76 15.04 -18.83 3.30
CA LEU A 76 16.11 -18.55 4.25
C LEU A 76 16.83 -19.84 4.65
N LYS A 77 16.08 -20.89 4.97
CA LYS A 77 16.65 -22.21 5.29
C LYS A 77 17.45 -22.76 4.13
N GLU A 78 16.91 -22.72 2.92
CA GLU A 78 17.58 -23.24 1.72
C GLU A 78 18.85 -22.47 1.40
N SER A 79 18.79 -21.14 1.40
CA SER A 79 19.95 -20.26 1.18
C SER A 79 21.06 -20.51 2.20
N LEU A 80 20.71 -20.66 3.48
CA LEU A 80 21.68 -20.99 4.53
C LEU A 80 22.36 -22.35 4.30
N VAL A 81 21.59 -23.37 3.91
CA VAL A 81 22.14 -24.70 3.56
C VAL A 81 23.08 -24.60 2.36
N ASN A 82 22.71 -23.84 1.33
CA ASN A 82 23.54 -23.65 0.14
C ASN A 82 24.83 -22.87 0.44
N LEU A 83 24.76 -21.87 1.32
CA LEU A 83 25.93 -21.15 1.80
C LEU A 83 26.93 -22.07 2.49
N PHE A 84 26.48 -22.90 3.42
CA PHE A 84 27.36 -23.86 4.11
C PHE A 84 27.94 -24.92 3.17
N LYS A 85 27.13 -25.47 2.25
CA LYS A 85 27.63 -26.44 1.25
C LYS A 85 28.73 -25.83 0.39
N THR A 86 28.52 -24.60 -0.09
CA THR A 86 29.47 -23.92 -0.96
C THR A 86 30.72 -23.47 -0.20
N GLY A 87 30.57 -23.02 1.04
CA GLY A 87 31.69 -22.71 1.93
C GLY A 87 32.54 -23.94 2.26
N GLY A 88 31.90 -25.09 2.53
CA GLY A 88 32.61 -26.36 2.71
C GLY A 88 33.40 -26.79 1.46
N HIS A 89 32.80 -26.64 0.28
CA HIS A 89 33.49 -26.90 -0.98
C HIS A 89 34.66 -25.93 -1.21
N LEU A 90 34.51 -24.66 -0.82
CA LEU A 90 35.58 -23.66 -0.91
C LEU A 90 36.77 -24.06 -0.02
N PHE A 91 36.53 -24.48 1.23
CA PHE A 91 37.60 -24.96 2.11
C PHE A 91 38.29 -26.21 1.58
N TYR A 92 37.53 -27.19 1.11
CA TYR A 92 38.09 -28.41 0.53
C TYR A 92 38.93 -28.12 -0.71
N GLN A 93 38.43 -27.23 -1.59
CA GLN A 93 39.18 -26.81 -2.76
C GLN A 93 40.48 -26.11 -2.35
N ASN A 94 40.44 -25.13 -1.45
CA ASN A 94 41.64 -24.44 -0.98
C ASN A 94 42.67 -25.40 -0.39
N ALA A 95 42.24 -26.37 0.42
CA ALA A 95 43.14 -27.40 0.97
C ALA A 95 43.77 -28.27 -0.13
N SER A 96 43.01 -28.67 -1.15
CA SER A 96 43.53 -29.45 -2.28
C SER A 96 44.47 -28.65 -3.19
N GLN A 97 44.27 -27.33 -3.29
CA GLN A 97 45.14 -26.43 -4.05
C GLN A 97 46.51 -26.29 -3.36
N ASP A 98 46.54 -26.21 -2.03
CA ASP A 98 47.78 -26.19 -1.26
C ASP A 98 48.61 -27.48 -1.47
N GLU A 99 47.93 -28.63 -1.61
CA GLU A 99 48.59 -29.92 -1.85
C GLU A 99 49.06 -30.11 -3.31
N THR A 100 48.31 -29.61 -4.30
CA THR A 100 48.56 -29.90 -5.72
C THR A 100 49.17 -28.73 -6.52
N GLY A 101 49.17 -27.52 -5.97
CA GLY A 101 49.61 -26.28 -6.64
C GLY A 101 48.74 -25.86 -7.84
N ALA A 102 47.65 -26.57 -8.13
CA ALA A 102 46.78 -26.30 -9.27
C ALA A 102 45.72 -25.26 -8.91
N GLN A 103 45.81 -24.07 -9.51
CA GLN A 103 44.82 -23.01 -9.35
C GLN A 103 43.46 -23.46 -9.93
N MET A 104 42.38 -23.27 -9.18
CA MET A 104 40.99 -23.60 -9.55
C MET A 104 40.15 -22.33 -9.40
N ASP A 105 39.77 -21.76 -10.54
CA ASP A 105 39.41 -20.33 -10.64
C ASP A 105 37.96 -19.96 -10.27
N ASN A 106 37.17 -20.81 -9.58
CA ASN A 106 35.71 -20.55 -9.53
C ASN A 106 34.92 -20.94 -8.26
N ALA A 107 35.50 -21.45 -7.17
CA ALA A 107 34.69 -21.69 -5.96
C ALA A 107 34.40 -20.42 -5.15
N SER A 108 35.32 -19.44 -5.15
CA SER A 108 35.16 -18.20 -4.38
C SER A 108 33.95 -17.38 -4.85
N GLY A 109 33.77 -17.16 -6.16
CA GLY A 109 32.61 -16.42 -6.68
C GLY A 109 31.26 -17.12 -6.45
N ARG A 110 31.23 -18.46 -6.39
CA ARG A 110 30.01 -19.20 -6.01
C ARG A 110 29.64 -18.97 -4.55
N PHE A 111 30.64 -18.93 -3.67
CA PHE A 111 30.42 -18.65 -2.26
C PHE A 111 29.89 -17.24 -2.05
N GLU A 112 30.50 -16.22 -2.68
CA GLU A 112 30.04 -14.83 -2.61
C GLU A 112 28.60 -14.68 -3.06
N LYS A 113 28.21 -15.34 -4.15
CA LYS A 113 26.81 -15.34 -4.61
C LYS A 113 25.84 -15.95 -3.61
N CYS A 114 26.17 -17.09 -3.00
CA CYS A 114 25.33 -17.69 -1.96
C CYS A 114 25.25 -16.81 -0.71
N LEU A 115 26.33 -16.10 -0.38
CA LEU A 115 26.39 -15.16 0.73
C LEU A 115 25.49 -13.95 0.48
N GLU A 116 25.57 -13.36 -0.72
CA GLU A 116 24.72 -12.25 -1.14
C GLU A 116 23.24 -12.63 -1.11
N GLU A 117 22.88 -13.80 -1.64
CA GLU A 117 21.49 -14.29 -1.60
C GLU A 117 20.98 -14.48 -0.16
N PHE A 118 21.83 -14.99 0.75
CA PHE A 118 21.48 -15.14 2.16
C PHE A 118 21.18 -13.78 2.80
N TYR A 119 22.07 -12.79 2.61
CA TYR A 119 21.87 -11.45 3.15
C TYR A 119 20.63 -10.76 2.57
N ALA A 120 20.39 -10.88 1.26
CA ALA A 120 19.19 -10.32 0.64
C ALA A 120 17.89 -10.88 1.22
N ILE A 121 17.87 -12.17 1.59
CA ILE A 121 16.71 -12.78 2.25
C ILE A 121 16.59 -12.28 3.70
N CYS A 122 17.69 -12.12 4.43
CA CYS A 122 17.69 -11.55 5.78
C CYS A 122 17.12 -10.12 5.80
N ASP A 123 17.56 -9.26 4.89
CA ASP A 123 17.05 -7.89 4.75
C ASP A 123 15.54 -7.89 4.50
N LEU A 124 15.09 -8.78 3.62
CA LEU A 124 13.68 -8.88 3.30
C LEU A 124 12.85 -9.41 4.49
N VAL A 125 13.39 -10.35 5.26
CA VAL A 125 12.78 -10.82 6.53
C VAL A 125 12.66 -9.67 7.52
N GLU A 126 13.71 -8.88 7.69
CA GLU A 126 13.70 -7.71 8.60
C GLU A 126 12.62 -6.71 8.20
N ILE A 127 12.53 -6.37 6.91
CA ILE A 127 11.51 -5.46 6.37
C ILE A 127 10.10 -5.95 6.67
N TYR A 128 9.80 -7.22 6.40
CA TYR A 128 8.45 -7.74 6.64
C TYR A 128 8.11 -7.85 8.12
N LEU A 129 9.07 -8.14 9.00
CA LEU A 129 8.84 -8.14 10.44
C LEU A 129 8.58 -6.72 10.98
N LYS A 130 9.34 -5.73 10.51
CA LYS A 130 9.09 -4.31 10.82
C LYS A 130 7.71 -3.88 10.34
N LEU A 131 7.36 -4.19 9.10
CA LEU A 131 6.04 -3.86 8.55
C LEU A 131 4.91 -4.54 9.31
N ALA A 132 5.06 -5.82 9.68
CA ALA A 132 4.07 -6.52 10.50
C ALA A 132 3.88 -5.86 11.86
N TYR A 133 4.98 -5.42 12.49
CA TYR A 133 4.91 -4.67 13.75
C TYR A 133 4.14 -3.35 13.59
N GLU A 134 4.45 -2.56 12.55
CA GLU A 134 3.75 -1.31 12.27
C GLU A 134 2.25 -1.53 12.01
N VAL A 135 1.88 -2.55 11.24
CA VAL A 135 0.46 -2.88 11.00
C VAL A 135 -0.25 -3.25 12.31
N ILE A 136 0.41 -4.00 13.21
CA ILE A 136 -0.14 -4.33 14.53
C ILE A 136 -0.29 -3.06 15.39
N GLN A 137 0.69 -2.16 15.38
CA GLN A 137 0.56 -0.89 16.12
C GLN A 137 -0.57 -0.04 15.56
N GLN A 138 -0.65 0.06 14.23
CA GLN A 138 -1.70 0.80 13.55
C GLN A 138 -3.09 0.23 13.87
N ASP A 139 -3.26 -1.10 13.95
CA ASP A 139 -4.52 -1.74 14.35
C ASP A 139 -4.89 -1.42 15.81
N LYS A 140 -3.92 -1.44 16.72
CA LYS A 140 -4.12 -1.08 18.13
C LYS A 140 -4.51 0.37 18.29
N ASP A 141 -3.83 1.28 17.59
CA ASP A 141 -4.14 2.71 17.60
C ASP A 141 -5.48 3.00 16.92
N SER A 142 -5.79 2.29 15.84
CA SER A 142 -7.08 2.36 15.16
C SER A 142 -8.21 1.99 16.13
N THR A 143 -8.12 0.82 16.78
CA THR A 143 -9.12 0.35 17.75
C THR A 143 -9.24 1.26 18.97
N ARG A 144 -8.12 1.81 19.46
CA ARG A 144 -8.11 2.72 20.62
C ARG A 144 -8.82 4.05 20.33
N ASN A 145 -8.59 4.63 19.15
CA ASN A 145 -9.07 5.97 18.82
C ASN A 145 -10.42 5.93 18.06
N THR A 146 -10.69 4.83 17.36
CA THR A 146 -11.89 4.59 16.55
C THR A 146 -12.31 3.12 16.70
N PRO A 147 -13.09 2.77 17.72
CA PRO A 147 -13.41 1.37 18.06
C PRO A 147 -14.16 0.61 16.96
N ASN A 148 -14.88 1.32 16.09
CA ASN A 148 -15.67 0.68 15.04
C ASN A 148 -14.96 0.81 13.68
N LEU A 149 -14.66 -0.33 13.08
CA LEU A 149 -14.05 -0.43 11.76
C LEU A 149 -14.96 0.25 10.72
N ILE A 150 -14.40 1.16 9.91
CA ILE A 150 -15.13 1.78 8.81
C ILE A 150 -15.19 0.78 7.67
N LEU A 151 -16.39 0.37 7.24
CA LEU A 151 -16.48 -0.56 6.12
C LEU A 151 -16.05 0.13 4.81
N PRO A 152 -15.18 -0.51 4.01
CA PRO A 152 -14.96 -0.09 2.64
C PRO A 152 -16.31 -0.05 1.92
N GLN A 153 -16.53 0.96 1.09
CA GLN A 153 -17.81 1.21 0.41
C GLN A 153 -18.17 0.17 -0.69
N LYS A 154 -17.70 -1.08 -0.56
CA LYS A 154 -17.85 -2.12 -1.57
C LYS A 154 -18.49 -3.39 -1.00
N THR A 155 -19.69 -3.64 -1.51
CA THR A 155 -20.17 -4.92 -2.05
C THR A 155 -21.43 -5.46 -1.39
N ASP A 156 -22.39 -5.70 -2.28
CA ASP A 156 -23.67 -6.40 -2.23
C ASP A 156 -23.54 -7.83 -1.66
N ALA A 157 -23.25 -7.94 -0.37
CA ALA A 157 -23.29 -9.17 0.40
C ALA A 157 -23.78 -8.83 1.82
N PRO A 158 -24.43 -9.76 2.56
CA PRO A 158 -24.87 -9.48 3.93
C PRO A 158 -23.67 -9.05 4.77
N GLN A 159 -23.62 -7.74 5.05
CA GLN A 159 -22.44 -7.06 5.56
C GLN A 159 -22.18 -7.36 7.04
N PRO A 160 -20.91 -7.46 7.47
CA PRO A 160 -20.58 -7.46 8.87
C PRO A 160 -20.84 -6.07 9.49
N GLU A 161 -21.30 -6.06 10.74
CA GLU A 161 -21.50 -4.89 11.60
C GLU A 161 -20.25 -3.99 11.62
N GLY A 162 -20.26 -2.89 10.86
CA GLY A 162 -19.27 -1.85 11.05
C GLY A 162 -19.75 -0.49 10.57
N GLN A 163 -18.97 0.52 10.92
CA GLN A 163 -19.43 1.90 10.99
C GLN A 163 -19.40 2.56 9.62
N LEU A 164 -20.51 3.21 9.25
CA LEU A 164 -20.55 4.04 8.06
C LEU A 164 -19.60 5.24 8.21
N TYR A 165 -19.00 5.70 7.12
CA TYR A 165 -18.12 6.87 7.14
C TYR A 165 -18.81 8.11 7.75
N SER A 166 -20.12 8.27 7.55
CA SER A 166 -20.92 9.32 8.18
C SER A 166 -20.95 9.22 9.71
N GLN A 167 -21.05 8.00 10.26
CA GLN A 167 -21.02 7.74 11.70
C GLN A 167 -19.61 7.95 12.27
N TYR A 168 -18.57 7.63 11.50
CA TYR A 168 -17.18 7.98 11.85
C TYR A 168 -16.98 9.47 12.01
N LEU A 169 -17.42 10.27 11.02
CA LEU A 169 -17.33 11.72 11.11
C LEU A 169 -18.07 12.28 12.33
N SER A 170 -19.25 11.72 12.66
CA SER A 170 -19.98 12.10 13.88
C SER A 170 -19.20 11.80 15.16
N THR A 171 -18.52 10.64 15.21
CA THR A 171 -17.66 10.25 16.34
C THR A 171 -16.49 11.22 16.51
N ILE A 172 -15.79 11.56 15.42
CA ILE A 172 -14.68 12.53 15.44
C ILE A 172 -15.15 13.90 15.91
N ARG A 173 -16.31 14.39 15.44
CA ARG A 173 -16.87 15.66 15.92
C ARG A 173 -17.18 15.64 17.42
N ALA A 174 -17.74 14.53 17.92
CA ALA A 174 -18.01 14.36 19.35
C ALA A 174 -16.72 14.36 20.18
N GLN A 175 -15.67 13.66 19.72
CA GLN A 175 -14.35 13.68 20.37
C GLN A 175 -13.76 15.10 20.41
N ILE A 176 -13.84 15.85 19.31
CA ILE A 176 -13.39 17.26 19.25
C ILE A 176 -14.15 18.12 20.26
N ASN A 177 -15.46 17.97 20.36
CA ASN A 177 -16.27 18.76 21.29
C ASN A 177 -15.96 18.41 22.74
N CYS A 178 -15.86 17.13 23.08
CA CYS A 178 -15.46 16.69 24.42
C CYS A 178 -14.10 17.29 24.84
N ALA A 179 -13.11 17.30 23.95
CA ALA A 179 -11.81 17.91 24.21
C ALA A 179 -11.90 19.44 24.44
N LYS A 180 -12.80 20.13 23.71
CA LYS A 180 -13.06 21.57 23.94
C LYS A 180 -13.69 21.79 25.31
N ASP A 181 -14.69 20.99 25.67
CA ASP A 181 -15.40 21.12 26.94
C ASP A 181 -14.45 20.91 28.13
N ILE A 182 -13.55 19.91 28.05
CA ILE A 182 -12.50 19.69 29.07
C ILE A 182 -11.56 20.90 29.15
N ARG A 183 -11.11 21.43 28.02
CA ARG A 183 -10.22 22.60 27.99
C ARG A 183 -10.90 23.81 28.62
N ASP A 184 -12.16 24.06 28.27
CA ASP A 184 -12.90 25.22 28.75
C ASP A 184 -13.15 25.10 30.27
N LEU A 185 -13.46 23.89 30.76
CA LEU A 185 -13.54 23.59 32.19
C LEU A 185 -12.20 23.85 32.91
N LEU A 186 -11.09 23.32 32.38
CA LEU A 186 -9.77 23.54 32.96
C LEU A 186 -9.37 25.02 32.98
N HIS A 187 -9.70 25.74 31.91
CA HIS A 187 -9.42 27.16 31.79
C HIS A 187 -10.25 27.99 32.77
N ASP A 188 -11.52 27.66 32.98
CA ASP A 188 -12.36 28.32 33.98
C ASP A 188 -11.91 27.97 35.41
N CYS A 189 -11.47 26.74 35.67
CA CYS A 189 -10.82 26.41 36.94
C CYS A 189 -9.57 27.28 37.17
N LEU A 190 -8.74 27.48 36.15
CA LEU A 190 -7.52 28.29 36.25
C LEU A 190 -7.83 29.77 36.56
N LYS A 191 -8.85 30.35 35.92
CA LYS A 191 -9.28 31.73 36.22
C LYS A 191 -9.79 31.90 37.65
N ASN A 192 -10.37 30.85 38.20
CA ASN A 192 -10.96 30.84 39.53
C ASN A 192 -9.97 30.35 40.60
N LEU A 193 -8.72 30.03 40.25
CA LEU A 193 -7.70 29.77 41.25
C LEU A 193 -7.44 31.08 42.01
N PRO A 194 -7.63 31.12 43.34
CA PRO A 194 -7.25 32.28 44.12
C PRO A 194 -5.72 32.42 44.02
N GLU A 195 -5.24 33.58 43.55
CA GLU A 195 -3.85 33.95 43.79
C GLU A 195 -3.63 33.90 45.30
N HIS A 196 -2.88 32.91 45.77
CA HIS A 196 -2.37 32.90 47.14
C HIS A 196 -1.35 34.03 47.24
N SER A 197 -1.86 35.25 47.40
CA SER A 197 -1.10 36.42 47.80
C SER A 197 -0.61 36.14 49.22
N HIS A 198 0.65 35.72 49.31
CA HIS A 198 1.32 35.55 50.58
C HIS A 198 1.58 36.94 51.18
N PRO A 199 1.24 37.18 52.46
CA PRO A 199 1.44 38.48 53.13
C PRO A 199 2.91 38.86 53.28
#